data_AF-A0AAW5L941-F1
#
_entry.id   AF-A0AAW5L941-F1
#
_cell.length_a   1.000
_cell.length_b   1.000
_cell.length_c   1.000
_cell.angle_alpha   90.00
_cell.angle_beta   90.00
_cell.angle_gamma   90.00
#
_symmetry.space_group_name_H-M   'P 1'
#
loop_
_entity.id
_entity.type
_entity.pdbx_description
1 polymer ?
#
loop_
_entity_poly.entity_id
_entity_poly.type
_entity_poly.pdbx_seq_one_letter_code
_entity_poly.pdbx_strand_id
1 'polypeptide(L)'
;MLIGSTEIKLEKGKEGHVYVVGPTGVGKTRGYTIPNVKQEEKNIIVVESGKQEIYHATHQTKEKQGYEIVQLDFLHPQFEKRLQDRLVHVTDRKFVVYIHANLFDSMYQARGERLQKLFGLVQETAREQAIHLF
;
A
#
# COMPACT_ATOMS: atom_id res chain seq x y z
N MET A 1 13.13 -32.27 -11.77
CA MET A 1 14.25 -31.31 -11.67
C MET A 1 13.85 -30.21 -10.70
N LEU A 2 14.21 -30.34 -9.42
CA LEU A 2 14.04 -29.23 -8.46
C LEU A 2 15.14 -28.22 -8.75
N ILE A 3 14.75 -27.06 -9.26
CA ILE A 3 15.63 -25.90 -9.33
C ILE A 3 15.86 -25.48 -7.87
N GLY A 4 17.12 -25.46 -7.42
CA GLY A 4 17.46 -25.14 -6.03
C GLY A 4 16.85 -23.81 -5.62
N SER A 5 16.06 -23.83 -4.54
CA SER A 5 15.57 -22.60 -3.92
C SER A 5 16.71 -22.00 -3.10
N THR A 6 17.31 -20.91 -3.60
CA THR A 6 18.21 -20.09 -2.80
C THR A 6 17.38 -19.18 -1.91
N GLU A 7 17.50 -19.34 -0.60
CA GLU A 7 16.89 -18.44 0.37
C GLU A 7 17.73 -17.14 0.41
N ILE A 8 17.19 -16.07 -0.16
CA ILE A 8 17.80 -14.74 -0.08
C ILE A 8 17.29 -14.08 1.20
N LYS A 9 18.17 -13.93 2.20
CA LYS A 9 17.86 -13.17 3.41
C LYS A 9 18.05 -11.68 3.13
N LEU A 10 16.96 -10.93 3.19
CA LEU A 10 17.02 -9.47 3.18
C LEU A 10 17.38 -9.00 4.60
N GLU A 11 18.58 -8.45 4.78
CA GLU A 11 19.00 -7.91 6.07
C GLU A 11 18.27 -6.60 6.38
N LYS A 12 17.79 -6.48 7.62
CA LYS A 12 17.08 -5.29 8.12
C LYS A 12 18.11 -4.20 8.43
N GLY A 13 18.55 -3.45 7.40
CA GLY A 13 19.67 -2.51 7.57
C GLY A 13 19.67 -1.23 6.73
N LYS A 14 18.85 -1.09 5.69
CA LYS A 14 18.73 0.15 4.91
C LYS A 14 17.29 0.33 4.44
N GLU A 15 16.87 1.59 4.29
CA GLU A 15 15.61 1.99 3.64
C GLU A 15 15.61 1.51 2.17
N GLY A 16 15.37 0.21 1.97
CA GLY A 16 15.39 -0.43 0.67
C GLY A 16 13.98 -0.53 0.11
N HIS A 17 13.75 0.05 -1.06
CA HIS A 17 12.54 -0.22 -1.83
C HIS A 17 12.66 -1.60 -2.51
N VAL A 18 11.56 -2.36 -2.51
CA VAL A 18 11.51 -3.67 -3.16
C VAL A 18 10.58 -3.61 -4.36
N TYR A 19 11.09 -4.05 -5.51
CA TYR A 19 10.31 -4.18 -6.73
C TYR A 19 10.02 -5.66 -7.02
N VAL A 20 8.74 -6.05 -6.98
CA VAL A 20 8.30 -7.43 -7.21
C VAL A 20 7.54 -7.51 -8.54
N VAL A 21 8.12 -8.20 -9.51
CA VAL A 21 7.56 -8.32 -10.87
C VAL A 21 7.33 -9.78 -11.26
N GLY A 22 6.30 -10.02 -12.05
CA GLY A 22 5.96 -11.35 -12.55
C GLY A 22 4.56 -11.38 -13.16
N PRO A 23 4.19 -12.45 -13.86
CA PRO A 23 2.87 -12.57 -14.50
C PRO A 23 1.72 -12.55 -13.49
N THR A 24 0.51 -12.29 -13.97
CA THR A 24 -0.72 -12.43 -13.16
C THR A 24 -0.85 -13.87 -12.67
N GLY A 25 -1.30 -14.06 -11.43
CA GLY A 25 -1.50 -15.40 -10.84
C GLY A 25 -0.27 -16.05 -10.21
N VAL A 26 0.94 -15.50 -10.37
CA VAL A 26 2.18 -16.06 -9.77
C VAL A 26 2.27 -15.86 -8.25
N GLY A 27 1.28 -15.21 -7.63
CA GLY A 27 1.19 -15.08 -6.18
C GLY A 27 1.90 -13.88 -5.56
N LYS A 28 2.28 -12.84 -6.32
CA LYS A 28 2.94 -11.61 -5.79
C LYS A 28 2.22 -11.03 -4.56
N THR A 29 0.91 -10.82 -4.66
CA THR A 29 0.10 -10.27 -3.56
C THR A 29 0.10 -11.18 -2.33
N ARG A 30 -0.12 -12.49 -2.54
CA ARG A 30 -0.22 -13.47 -1.44
C ARG A 30 1.12 -13.82 -0.82
N GLY A 31 2.18 -13.90 -1.61
CA GLY A 31 3.51 -14.32 -1.20
C GLY A 31 4.41 -13.17 -0.70
N TYR A 32 4.17 -11.94 -1.16
CA TYR A 32 4.96 -10.77 -0.76
C TYR A 32 4.12 -9.72 -0.03
N THR A 33 3.12 -9.13 -0.68
CA THR A 33 2.45 -7.93 -0.14
C THR A 33 1.67 -8.21 1.14
N ILE A 34 0.82 -9.23 1.17
CA ILE A 34 -0.01 -9.57 2.35
C ILE A 34 0.83 -9.87 3.59
N PRO A 35 1.87 -10.74 3.54
CA PRO A 35 2.74 -10.98 4.68
C PRO A 35 3.44 -9.71 5.19
N ASN A 36 3.97 -8.88 4.28
CA ASN A 36 4.67 -7.65 4.66
C ASN A 36 3.72 -6.65 5.31
N VAL A 37 2.52 -6.44 4.74
CA VAL A 37 1.50 -5.58 5.37
C VAL A 37 1.18 -6.10 6.76
N LYS A 38 0.92 -7.40 6.96
CA LYS A 38 0.60 -7.96 8.30
C LYS A 38 1.70 -7.77 9.33
N GLN A 39 2.97 -7.89 8.93
CA GLN A 39 4.12 -7.85 9.83
C GLN A 39 4.65 -6.43 10.10
N GLU A 40 4.35 -5.46 9.24
CA GLU A 40 4.84 -4.10 9.40
C GLU A 40 4.30 -3.44 10.68
N GLU A 41 5.16 -2.70 11.38
CA GLU A 41 4.89 -2.10 12.69
C GLU A 41 4.81 -0.56 12.65
N LYS A 42 5.26 0.04 11.54
CA LYS A 42 5.09 1.46 11.24
C LYS A 42 3.71 1.76 10.64
N ASN A 43 3.44 3.02 10.39
CA ASN A 43 2.26 3.48 9.65
C ASN A 43 2.39 3.11 8.17
N ILE A 44 1.28 2.71 7.57
CA ILE A 44 1.27 2.09 6.24
C ILE A 44 0.27 2.75 5.32
N ILE A 45 0.68 2.98 4.08
CA ILE A 45 -0.23 3.22 2.96
C ILE A 45 -0.15 2.02 2.02
N VAL A 46 -1.31 1.43 1.71
CA VAL A 46 -1.46 0.33 0.74
C VAL A 46 -2.24 0.86 -0.45
N VAL A 47 -1.65 0.81 -1.64
CA VAL A 47 -2.36 1.12 -2.89
C VAL A 47 -2.75 -0.18 -3.59
N GLU A 48 -4.04 -0.39 -3.80
CA GLU A 48 -4.52 -1.62 -4.43
C GLU A 48 -5.63 -1.39 -5.45
N SER A 49 -5.82 -2.37 -6.33
CA SER A 49 -6.92 -2.34 -7.30
C SER A 49 -8.29 -2.36 -6.61
N GLY A 50 -9.35 -2.01 -7.34
CA GLY A 50 -10.74 -2.07 -6.85
C GLY A 50 -11.23 -3.46 -6.39
N LYS A 51 -10.43 -4.52 -6.52
CA LYS A 51 -10.72 -5.87 -5.97
C LYS A 51 -10.48 -5.98 -4.47
N GLN A 52 -9.74 -5.05 -3.88
CA GLN A 52 -9.52 -4.95 -2.43
C GLN A 52 -8.96 -6.24 -1.77
N GLU A 53 -8.16 -7.03 -2.51
CA GLU A 53 -7.63 -8.32 -2.02
C GLU A 53 -6.77 -8.15 -0.76
N ILE A 54 -5.96 -7.09 -0.70
CA ILE A 54 -5.05 -6.83 0.41
C ILE A 54 -5.85 -6.35 1.62
N TYR A 55 -6.78 -5.41 1.45
CA TYR A 55 -7.70 -4.99 2.50
C TYR A 55 -8.40 -6.18 3.15
N HIS A 56 -9.11 -6.99 2.36
CA HIS A 56 -9.86 -8.14 2.89
C HIS A 56 -8.95 -9.14 3.61
N ALA A 57 -7.71 -9.33 3.16
CA ALA A 57 -6.77 -10.24 3.78
C ALA A 57 -6.09 -9.71 5.06
N THR A 58 -6.06 -8.39 5.28
CA THR A 58 -5.17 -7.78 6.28
C THR A 58 -5.85 -6.86 7.30
N HIS A 59 -6.99 -6.24 6.99
CA HIS A 59 -7.59 -5.22 7.86
C HIS A 59 -7.89 -5.70 9.28
N GLN A 60 -8.50 -6.87 9.46
CA GLN A 60 -8.79 -7.42 10.79
C GLN A 60 -7.53 -7.71 11.61
N THR A 61 -6.44 -8.12 10.95
CA THR A 61 -5.15 -8.31 11.62
C THR A 61 -4.60 -6.98 12.09
N LYS A 62 -4.69 -5.93 11.26
CA LYS A 62 -4.23 -4.59 11.60
C LYS A 62 -5.04 -3.95 12.72
N GLU A 63 -6.35 -4.10 12.68
CA GLU A 63 -7.25 -3.63 13.74
C GLU A 63 -6.89 -4.29 15.09
N LYS A 64 -6.66 -5.61 15.09
CA LYS A 64 -6.17 -6.34 16.29
C LYS A 64 -4.79 -5.89 16.77
N GLN A 65 -3.95 -5.35 15.88
CA GLN A 65 -2.65 -4.75 16.23
C GLN A 65 -2.78 -3.30 16.73
N GLY A 66 -4.00 -2.77 16.87
CA GLY A 66 -4.27 -1.42 17.35
C GLY A 66 -4.19 -0.33 16.28
N TYR A 67 -4.22 -0.71 15.00
CA TYR A 67 -4.23 0.25 13.90
C TYR A 67 -5.64 0.80 13.66
N GLU A 68 -5.72 2.11 13.43
CA GLU A 68 -6.88 2.70 12.77
C GLU A 68 -6.91 2.27 11.30
N ILE A 69 -8.06 1.75 10.88
CA ILE A 69 -8.27 1.30 9.50
C ILE A 69 -8.96 2.41 8.71
N VAL A 70 -8.27 2.91 7.68
CA VAL A 70 -8.79 3.95 6.78
C VAL A 70 -8.91 3.38 5.38
N GLN A 71 -10.07 3.55 4.75
CA GLN A 71 -10.27 3.26 3.33
C GLN A 71 -10.54 4.54 2.56
N LEU A 72 -9.87 4.69 1.42
CA LEU A 72 -10.06 5.80 0.51
C LEU A 72 -10.28 5.26 -0.91
N ASP A 73 -11.29 5.79 -1.57
CA ASP A 73 -11.46 5.61 -3.01
C ASP A 73 -10.68 6.71 -3.74
N PHE A 74 -9.73 6.30 -4.57
CA PHE A 74 -8.90 7.22 -5.33
C PHE A 74 -9.71 8.10 -6.29
N LEU A 75 -10.85 7.60 -6.79
CA LEU A 75 -11.71 8.36 -7.71
C LEU A 75 -12.66 9.31 -6.99
N HIS A 76 -12.66 9.31 -5.66
CA HIS A 76 -13.51 10.21 -4.89
C HIS A 76 -13.11 11.67 -5.15
N PRO A 77 -14.06 12.59 -5.45
CA PRO A 77 -13.73 13.99 -5.78
C PRO A 77 -12.94 14.73 -4.69
N GLN A 78 -13.09 14.29 -3.43
CA GLN A 78 -12.39 14.85 -2.27
C GLN A 78 -11.24 13.95 -1.78
N PHE A 79 -10.73 13.05 -2.62
CA PHE A 79 -9.70 12.09 -2.22
C PHE A 79 -8.50 12.77 -1.55
N GLU A 80 -7.94 13.82 -2.18
CA GLU A 80 -6.78 14.56 -1.68
C GLU A 80 -7.01 15.14 -0.29
N LYS A 81 -8.11 15.88 -0.14
CA LYS A 81 -8.48 16.46 1.15
C LYS A 81 -8.66 15.38 2.21
N ARG A 82 -9.35 14.28 1.89
CA ARG A 82 -9.58 13.17 2.84
C ARG A 82 -8.29 12.45 3.22
N LEU A 83 -7.35 12.33 2.28
CA LEU A 83 -6.02 11.79 2.53
C LEU A 83 -5.27 12.71 3.50
N GLN A 84 -5.19 14.01 3.20
CA GLN A 84 -4.56 15.01 4.07
C GLN A 84 -5.18 15.08 5.46
N ASP A 85 -6.50 15.18 5.56
CA ASP A 85 -7.23 15.23 6.84
C ASP A 85 -6.91 13.99 7.69
N ARG A 86 -6.84 12.81 7.07
CA ARG A 86 -6.46 11.61 7.80
C ARG A 86 -5.03 11.72 8.28
N LEU A 87 -4.08 12.10 7.43
CA LEU A 87 -2.66 12.10 7.75
C LEU A 87 -2.26 13.18 8.78
N VAL A 88 -2.94 14.32 8.82
CA VAL A 88 -2.70 15.40 9.80
C VAL A 88 -3.14 15.00 11.23
N HIS A 89 -4.11 14.09 11.37
CA HIS A 89 -4.66 13.69 12.67
C HIS A 89 -3.97 12.48 13.32
N VAL A 90 -2.96 11.88 12.68
CA VAL A 90 -2.42 10.58 13.12
C VAL A 90 -1.14 10.61 13.94
N THR A 91 -0.82 11.75 14.55
CA THR A 91 0.43 11.89 15.30
C THR A 91 0.52 11.01 16.56
N ASP A 92 -0.59 10.47 17.07
CA ASP A 92 -0.60 9.67 18.31
C ASP A 92 -1.08 8.21 18.17
N ARG A 93 -1.48 7.76 16.97
CA ARG A 93 -2.04 6.40 16.78
C ARG A 93 -1.44 5.70 15.56
N LYS A 94 -1.37 4.36 15.59
CA LYS A 94 -0.96 3.58 14.43
C LYS A 94 -2.07 3.57 13.40
N PHE A 95 -1.74 3.67 12.12
CA PHE A 95 -2.75 3.65 11.04
C PHE A 95 -2.32 2.89 9.80
N VAL A 96 -3.33 2.38 9.10
CA VAL A 96 -3.19 1.84 7.75
C VAL A 96 -4.23 2.47 6.85
N VAL A 97 -3.77 3.07 5.74
CA VAL A 97 -4.64 3.62 4.70
C VAL A 97 -4.65 2.67 3.52
N TYR A 98 -5.81 2.13 3.19
CA TYR A 98 -6.05 1.39 1.96
C TYR A 98 -6.62 2.34 0.91
N ILE A 99 -5.86 2.57 -0.15
CA ILE A 99 -6.26 3.40 -1.30
C ILE A 99 -6.68 2.45 -2.41
N HIS A 100 -7.97 2.48 -2.73
CA HIS A 100 -8.54 1.67 -3.80
C HIS A 100 -8.49 2.45 -5.11
N ALA A 101 -7.56 2.06 -5.98
CA ALA A 101 -7.38 2.62 -7.31
C ALA A 101 -8.12 1.76 -8.33
N ASN A 102 -9.39 2.09 -8.59
CA ASN A 102 -10.17 1.43 -9.63
C ASN A 102 -9.84 2.01 -11.01
N LEU A 103 -8.75 1.53 -11.61
CA LEU A 103 -8.20 2.11 -12.84
C LEU A 103 -8.78 1.50 -14.13
N PHE A 104 -9.66 0.50 -14.03
CA PHE A 104 -10.09 -0.30 -15.18
C PHE A 104 -10.92 0.47 -16.22
N ASP A 105 -11.55 1.58 -15.84
CA ASP A 105 -12.47 2.33 -16.70
C ASP A 105 -11.82 3.53 -17.43
N SER A 106 -10.49 3.53 -17.60
CA SER A 106 -9.80 4.67 -18.23
C SER A 106 -8.71 4.25 -19.22
N MET A 107 -8.51 5.09 -20.24
CA MET A 107 -7.43 4.94 -21.22
C MET A 107 -6.05 4.82 -20.53
N TYR A 108 -5.09 4.13 -21.16
CA TYR A 108 -3.72 3.96 -20.63
C TYR A 108 -3.06 5.27 -20.19
N GLN A 109 -3.20 6.35 -20.97
CA GLN A 109 -2.66 7.68 -20.62
C GLN A 109 -3.34 8.26 -19.37
N ALA A 110 -4.67 8.26 -19.33
CA ALA A 110 -5.45 8.73 -18.19
C ALA A 110 -5.14 7.94 -16.91
N ARG A 111 -4.85 6.62 -17.02
CA ARG A 111 -4.36 5.81 -15.90
C ARG A 111 -2.97 6.25 -15.43
N GLY A 112 -2.06 6.50 -16.38
CA GLY A 112 -0.68 6.92 -16.10
C GLY A 112 -0.64 8.25 -15.35
N GLU A 113 -1.35 9.26 -15.84
CA GLU A 113 -1.44 10.59 -15.19
C GLU A 113 -2.02 10.49 -13.78
N ARG A 114 -3.08 9.70 -13.62
CA ARG A 114 -3.72 9.44 -12.32
C ARG A 114 -2.78 8.76 -11.33
N LEU A 115 -2.04 7.74 -11.77
CA LEU A 115 -1.05 7.08 -10.93
C LEU A 115 0.08 8.03 -10.55
N GLN A 116 0.60 8.84 -11.48
CA GLN A 116 1.63 9.84 -11.18
C GLN A 116 1.15 10.83 -10.13
N LYS A 117 -0.09 11.32 -10.26
CA LYS A 117 -0.70 12.21 -9.26
C LYS A 117 -0.80 11.53 -7.89
N LEU A 118 -1.24 10.28 -7.83
CA LEU A 118 -1.29 9.51 -6.59
C LEU A 118 0.10 9.38 -5.95
N PHE A 119 1.11 8.99 -6.73
CA PHE A 119 2.48 8.86 -6.25
C PHE A 119 3.01 10.19 -5.70
N GLY A 120 2.78 11.31 -6.41
CA GLY A 120 3.17 12.64 -5.92
C GLY A 120 2.56 12.97 -4.55
N LEU A 121 1.24 12.80 -4.42
CA LEU A 121 0.52 13.07 -3.17
C LEU A 121 1.00 12.19 -2.00
N VAL A 122 1.21 10.90 -2.27
CA VAL A 122 1.68 9.94 -1.26
C VAL A 122 3.13 10.21 -0.88
N GLN A 123 4.00 10.56 -1.83
CA GLN A 123 5.40 10.90 -1.57
C GLN A 123 5.54 12.18 -0.77
N GLU A 124 4.81 13.24 -1.11
CA GLU A 124 4.79 14.49 -0.35
C GLU A 124 4.40 14.22 1.10
N THR A 125 3.30 13.48 1.29
CA THR A 125 2.85 13.10 2.63
C THR A 125 3.88 12.24 3.38
N ALA A 126 4.41 11.20 2.73
CA ALA A 126 5.37 10.29 3.35
C ALA A 126 6.73 10.96 3.63
N ARG A 127 7.03 12.12 3.04
CA ARG A 127 8.23 12.90 3.36
C ARG A 127 8.06 13.71 4.64
N GLU A 128 6.84 14.11 4.94
CA GLU A 128 6.51 14.89 6.14
C GLU A 128 6.34 14.01 7.38
N GLN A 129 6.19 12.69 7.20
CA GLN A 129 5.87 11.73 8.28
C GLN A 129 6.58 10.38 8.06
N ALA A 130 6.95 9.65 9.13
CA ALA A 130 7.62 8.34 9.03
C ALA A 130 6.68 7.20 8.55
N ILE A 131 6.27 7.22 7.27
CA ILE A 131 5.29 6.31 6.67
C ILE A 131 5.98 5.32 5.72
N HIS A 132 5.60 4.04 5.77
CA HIS A 132 5.99 3.03 4.79
C HIS A 132 4.91 2.86 3.70
N LEU A 133 5.36 2.76 2.44
CA LEU A 133 4.50 2.61 1.26
C LEU A 133 4.62 1.20 0.69
N PHE A 134 3.47 0.53 0.49
CA PHE A 134 3.36 -0.79 -0.14
C PHE A 134 2.44 -0.77 -1.36
#